data_AF-A0A7W1J9M5-F1
#
_entry.id   AF-A0A7W1J9M5-F1
#
_cell.length_a   1.000
_cell.length_b   1.000
_cell.length_c   1.000
_cell.angle_alpha   90.00
_cell.angle_beta   90.00
_cell.angle_gamma   90.00
#
_symmetry.space_group_name_H-M   'P 1'
#
loop_
_entity.id
_entity.type
_entity.pdbx_description
1 polymer ?
#
loop_
_entity_poly.entity_id
_entity_poly.type
_entity_poly.pdbx_seq_one_letter_code
_entity_poly.pdbx_strand_id
1 'polypeptide(L)' 'MFAQVMDLLPLKAFWRCMRRYPEQRPCRRFTCLDQFLCMAFAQLTGRESLRDIESCLRAVPTKLYHLGIRGTVCRTTLEV' A
#
# COMPACT_ATOMS: atom_id res chain seq x y z
N MET A 1 -7.79 -13.89 3.36
CA MET A 1 -8.41 -12.76 4.09
C MET A 1 -8.03 -11.41 3.51
N PHE A 2 -6.83 -10.84 3.72
CA PHE A 2 -6.52 -9.49 3.21
C PHE A 2 -6.65 -9.34 1.67
N ALA A 3 -6.14 -10.29 0.88
CA ALA A 3 -6.30 -10.27 -0.58
C ALA A 3 -7.78 -10.26 -1.03
N GLN A 4 -8.66 -10.96 -0.32
CA GLN A 4 -10.09 -11.00 -0.63
C GLN A 4 -10.79 -9.67 -0.32
N VAL A 5 -10.33 -8.95 0.71
CA VAL A 5 -10.81 -7.59 1.00
C VAL A 5 -10.29 -6.61 -0.06
N MET A 6 -9.06 -6.80 -0.53
CA MET A 6 -8.50 -6.00 -1.61
C MET A 6 -9.18 -6.24 -2.96
N ASP A 7 -9.74 -7.42 -3.20
CA ASP A 7 -10.56 -7.70 -4.39
C ASP A 7 -11.88 -6.91 -4.40
N LEU A 8 -12.40 -6.53 -3.22
CA LEU A 8 -13.57 -5.66 -3.08
C LEU A 8 -13.22 -4.17 -3.26
N LEU A 9 -11.93 -3.85 -3.29
CA LEU A 9 -11.48 -2.48 -3.42
C LEU A 9 -11.72 -1.99 -4.86
N PRO A 10 -12.37 -0.83 -5.06
CA PRO A 10 -12.64 -0.32 -6.41
C PRO A 10 -11.37 0.24 -7.06
N LEU A 11 -10.48 -0.64 -7.51
CA LEU A 11 -9.23 -0.29 -8.20
C LEU A 11 -9.50 0.66 -9.39
N LYS A 12 -10.63 0.49 -10.10
CA LYS A 12 -11.05 1.40 -11.17
C LYS A 12 -11.24 2.85 -10.69
N ALA A 13 -11.77 3.05 -9.48
CA ALA A 13 -11.94 4.38 -8.89
C ALA A 13 -10.57 4.94 -8.45
N PHE A 14 -9.72 4.10 -7.86
CA PHE A 14 -8.34 4.47 -7.52
C PHE A 14 -7.57 4.96 -8.74
N TRP A 15 -7.55 4.21 -9.85
CA TRP A 15 -6.90 4.62 -11.10
C TRP A 15 -7.50 5.89 -11.71
N ARG A 16 -8.79 6.17 -11.47
CA ARG A 16 -9.43 7.43 -11.88
C ARG A 16 -8.90 8.61 -11.06
N CYS A 17 -8.76 8.44 -9.74
CA CYS A 17 -8.15 9.45 -8.87
C CYS A 17 -6.67 9.67 -9.21
N MET A 18 -5.90 8.60 -9.40
CA MET A 18 -4.48 8.68 -9.80
C MET A 18 -4.27 9.44 -11.11
N ARG A 19 -5.14 9.25 -12.09
CA ARG A 19 -5.08 10.03 -13.35
C ARG A 19 -5.43 11.51 -13.17
N ARG A 20 -6.24 11.83 -12.18
CA ARG A 20 -6.59 13.22 -11.83
C ARG A 20 -5.47 13.91 -11.05
N TYR A 21 -4.69 13.15 -10.28
CA TYR A 21 -3.57 13.62 -9.48
C TYR A 21 -2.29 12.84 -9.86
N PRO A 22 -1.71 13.14 -11.04
CA PRO A 22 -0.48 12.48 -11.45
C PRO A 22 0.65 12.76 -10.47
N GLU A 23 1.41 11.74 -10.12
CA GLU A 23 2.58 11.85 -9.26
C GLU A 23 3.59 12.84 -9.88
N GLN A 24 4.05 13.83 -9.12
CA GLN A 24 5.04 14.81 -9.61
C GLN A 24 6.44 14.19 -9.79
N ARG A 25 6.69 13.04 -9.15
CA ARG A 25 7.93 12.29 -9.26
C ARG A 25 7.58 10.80 -9.40
N PRO A 26 8.04 10.11 -10.46
CA PRO A 26 7.76 8.70 -10.61
C PRO A 26 8.51 7.91 -9.55
N CYS A 27 7.76 7.30 -8.62
CA CYS A 27 8.34 6.46 -7.59
C CYS A 27 8.75 5.10 -8.18
N ARG A 28 10.04 4.94 -8.49
CA ARG A 28 10.60 3.73 -9.16
C ARG A 28 10.51 2.44 -8.34
N ARG A 29 10.37 2.53 -7.02
CA ARG A 29 10.43 1.37 -6.12
C ARG A 29 9.23 1.25 -5.19
N PHE A 30 8.30 2.19 -5.16
CA PHE A 30 7.12 2.12 -4.31
C PHE A 30 6.02 3.00 -4.90
N THR A 31 5.02 2.38 -5.51
CA THR A 31 3.98 3.10 -6.25
C THR A 31 2.95 3.72 -5.30
N CYS A 32 2.15 4.71 -5.75
CA CYS A 32 0.98 5.14 -4.97
C CYS A 32 0.02 3.99 -4.65
N LEU A 33 -0.03 2.95 -5.50
CA LEU A 33 -0.80 1.74 -5.20
C LEU A 33 -0.19 1.02 -3.98
N ASP A 34 1.13 0.86 -3.92
CA ASP A 34 1.81 0.25 -2.78
C ASP A 34 1.52 1.04 -1.47
N GLN A 35 1.57 2.37 -1.53
CA GLN A 35 1.25 3.24 -0.39
C GLN A 35 -0.22 3.06 0.05
N PHE A 36 -1.14 3.09 -0.90
CA PHE A 36 -2.56 2.91 -0.64
C PHE A 36 -2.85 1.55 -0.01
N LEU A 37 -2.24 0.48 -0.53
CA LEU A 37 -2.39 -0.87 0.01
C LEU A 37 -1.86 -0.98 1.45
N CYS A 38 -0.73 -0.34 1.75
CA CYS A 38 -0.18 -0.31 3.11
C CYS A 38 -1.09 0.45 4.08
N MET A 39 -1.64 1.58 3.66
CA MET A 39 -2.57 2.37 4.48
C MET A 39 -3.91 1.65 4.66
N ALA A 40 -4.44 1.01 3.63
CA ALA A 40 -5.65 0.19 3.73
C ALA A 40 -5.44 -1.00 4.68
N PHE A 41 -4.28 -1.65 4.61
CA PHE A 41 -3.89 -2.70 5.57
C PHE A 41 -3.86 -2.17 7.00
N ALA A 42 -3.25 -1.00 7.22
CA ALA A 42 -3.18 -0.37 8.54
C ALA A 42 -4.57 -0.11 9.12
N GLN A 43 -5.46 0.50 8.33
CA GLN A 43 -6.84 0.80 8.72
C GLN A 43 -7.63 -0.47 9.04
N LEU A 44 -7.52 -1.51 8.22
CA LEU A 44 -8.21 -2.79 8.43
C LEU A 44 -7.69 -3.58 9.62
N THR A 45 -6.42 -3.38 10.00
CA THR A 45 -5.79 -4.07 11.12
C THR A 45 -5.74 -3.24 12.41
N GLY A 46 -6.32 -2.04 12.40
CA GLY A 46 -6.34 -1.13 13.54
C GLY A 46 -4.95 -0.67 13.99
N ARG A 47 -3.99 -0.57 13.06
CA ARG A 47 -2.61 -0.17 13.35
C ARG A 47 -2.45 1.34 13.16
N GLU A 48 -2.16 2.04 14.24
CA GLU A 48 -2.04 3.51 14.24
C GLU A 48 -0.59 3.98 14.06
N SER A 49 0.39 3.13 14.38
CA SER A 49 1.82 3.46 14.26
C SER A 49 2.41 3.01 12.92
N LEU A 50 3.03 3.94 12.20
CA LEU A 50 3.80 3.64 10.98
C LEU A 50 4.88 2.58 11.19
N ARG A 51 5.46 2.53 12.40
CA ARG A 51 6.46 1.52 12.76
C ARG A 51 5.85 0.13 12.93
N ASP A 52 4.62 0.04 13.43
CA ASP A 52 3.92 -1.23 13.58
C ASP A 52 3.44 -1.74 12.22
N ILE A 53 2.99 -0.83 11.35
CA ILE A 53 2.62 -1.13 9.96
C ILE A 53 3.83 -1.67 9.21
N GLU A 54 4.97 -1.00 9.28
CA GLU A 54 6.22 -1.46 8.66
C GLU A 54 6.65 -2.83 9.19
N SER A 55 6.65 -3.02 10.52
CA SER A 55 7.04 -4.29 11.16
C SER A 55 6.15 -5.45 10.73
N CYS A 56 4.83 -5.25 10.70
CA CYS A 56 3.88 -6.27 10.25
C CYS A 56 4.04 -6.58 8.77
N LEU A 57 4.19 -5.56 7.91
CA LEU A 57 4.33 -5.75 6.47
C LEU A 57 5.67 -6.44 6.12
N ARG A 58 6.77 -6.06 6.79
CA ARG A 58 8.07 -6.73 6.63
C ARG A 58 8.09 -8.17 7.12
N ALA A 59 7.22 -8.54 8.06
CA ALA A 59 7.11 -9.92 8.54
C ALA A 59 6.43 -10.86 7.53
N VAL A 60 5.74 -10.34 6.49
CA VAL A 60 4.99 -11.15 5.51
C VAL A 60 5.28 -10.76 4.05
N PRO A 61 6.55 -10.70 3.61
CA PRO A 61 6.94 -10.18 2.30
C PRO A 61 6.36 -11.00 1.13
N THR A 62 6.22 -12.32 1.29
CA THR A 62 5.63 -13.21 0.29
C THR A 62 4.15 -12.91 0.04
N LYS A 63 3.38 -12.57 1.08
CA LYS A 63 1.97 -12.20 0.91
C LYS A 63 1.83 -10.86 0.20
N LEU A 64 2.72 -9.90 0.50
CA LEU A 64 2.76 -8.58 -0.13
C LEU A 64 3.02 -8.65 -1.63
N TYR A 65 3.92 -9.53 -2.05
CA TYR A 65 4.19 -9.75 -3.47
C TYR A 65 2.92 -10.18 -4.24
N HIS A 66 2.11 -11.07 -3.65
CA HIS A 66 0.83 -11.50 -4.24
C HIS A 66 -0.27 -10.44 -4.20
N LEU A 67 -0.13 -9.41 -3.36
CA LEU A 67 -1.04 -8.26 -3.28
C LEU A 67 -0.69 -7.15 -4.27
N GLY A 68 0.39 -7.31 -5.04
CA GLY A 68 0.89 -6.30 -5.96
C GLY A 68 1.85 -5.30 -5.32
N ILE A 69 2.13 -5.42 -4.01
CA ILE A 69 3.14 -4.59 -3.33
C ILE A 69 4.52 -5.12 -3.71
N ARG A 70 5.15 -4.44 -4.67
CA ARG A 70 6.49 -4.79 -5.18
C ARG A 70 7.59 -3.94 -4.57
N GLY A 71 7.21 -2.87 -3.87
CA GLY A 71 8.12 -1.97 -3.22
C GLY A 71 8.56 -2.38 -1.82
N THR A 72 9.75 -1.94 -1.44
CA THR A 72 10.22 -2.09 -0.06
C THR A 72 9.45 -1.14 0.85
N VAL A 73 8.70 -1.69 1.79
CA VAL A 73 7.99 -0.90 2.80
C VAL A 73 9.00 -0.35 3.81
N CYS A 74 9.08 0.97 3.88
CA CYS A 74 9.87 1.73 4.87
C CYS A 74 9.01 2.87 5.40
N ARG A 75 9.22 3.28 6.66
CA ARG A 75 8.52 4.43 7.27
C ARG A 75 8.54 5.67 6.38
N THR A 76 9.70 5.99 5.81
CA THR A 76 9.90 7.14 4.92
C THR A 76 9.09 7.09 3.63
N THR A 77 8.57 5.91 3.26
CA THR A 77 7.72 5.72 2.08
C THR A 77 6.23 5.76 2.42
N LEU A 78 5.88 5.69 3.71
CA LEU A 78 4.52 5.89 4.22
C LEU A 78 4.27 7.34 4.67
N GLU A 79 5.32 8.08 5.00
CA GLU A 79 5.29 9.51 5.41
C GLU A 79 5.23 10.50 4.22
N VAL A 80 5.09 10.01 2.98
CA VAL A 80 5.14 10.82 1.74
C VAL A 80 3.78 11.44 1.41
#